data_AF-A0A812WG18-F1
#
_entry.id   AF-A0A812WG18-F1
#
_cell.length_a   1.000
_cell.length_b   1.000
_cell.length_c   1.000
_cell.angle_alpha   90.00
_cell.angle_beta   90.00
_cell.angle_gamma   90.00
#
_symmetry.space_group_name_H-M   'P 1'
#
loop_
_entity.id
_entity.type
_entity.pdbx_description
1 polymer ?
#
loop_
_entity_poly.entity_id
_entity_poly.type
_entity_poly.pdbx_seq_one_letter_code
_entity_poly.pdbx_strand_id
1 'polypeptide(L)'
;ICTCPETEAMAATETPPLIPNGDVTEQAIQDTLDAWAHAEWEHILAIKVDSATRIQQDVYLIEDANIPSMTVPAADQEMEREDSSEIKEFAVEMLSGETVKLKMSAPYTAAHVKQVLESRLGVPSYLQRLIAGPQELEDDAMITVDSMTLLRREPPLISTEDFLRTMVESPGWQPGDVFLRWHGFDTYRKWPASTEDRWKWALGHRNMRNVPLTTENVLECLDVWLGIEDKQGTHPDSFGAHVDKMVAFMQHCCYSPSLLVVYEELAQQVGSLVSEQSEPYGHDDDYEFVFFLVGRLRSEPQTMVVQSILLNCWI
;
A
#
# COMPACT_ATOMS: atom_id res chain seq x y z
N ILE A 1 -48.78 -36.92 -28.69
CA ILE A 1 -47.41 -37.14 -28.17
C ILE A 1 -46.52 -36.13 -28.87
N CYS A 2 -46.38 -34.95 -28.25
CA CYS A 2 -45.39 -33.93 -28.58
C CYS A 2 -45.15 -33.19 -27.27
N THR A 3 -44.04 -33.48 -26.61
CA THR A 3 -43.52 -32.74 -25.46
C THR A 3 -42.18 -32.17 -25.87
N CYS A 4 -42.12 -30.84 -25.94
CA CYS A 4 -40.87 -30.08 -26.09
C CYS A 4 -40.00 -30.28 -24.83
N PRO A 5 -38.66 -30.29 -24.92
CA PRO A 5 -37.80 -30.28 -23.75
C PRO A 5 -37.77 -28.87 -23.14
N GLU A 6 -37.88 -28.83 -21.82
CA GLU A 6 -37.75 -27.64 -21.00
C GLU A 6 -36.35 -27.04 -21.14
N THR A 7 -36.32 -25.72 -21.25
CA THR A 7 -35.10 -24.90 -21.26
C THR A 7 -34.63 -24.79 -19.81
N GLU A 8 -33.55 -25.46 -19.45
CA GLU A 8 -32.86 -25.23 -18.18
C GLU A 8 -32.33 -23.79 -18.17
N ALA A 9 -32.97 -22.94 -17.37
CA ALA A 9 -32.46 -21.62 -17.05
C ALA A 9 -31.18 -21.79 -16.23
N MET A 10 -30.03 -21.51 -16.85
CA MET A 10 -28.77 -21.31 -16.12
C MET A 10 -29.00 -20.20 -15.10
N ALA A 11 -28.83 -20.54 -13.83
CA ALA A 11 -28.84 -19.59 -12.73
C ALA A 11 -27.79 -18.51 -13.01
N ALA A 12 -28.24 -17.27 -13.21
CA ALA A 12 -27.39 -16.11 -13.17
C ALA A 12 -26.76 -16.05 -11.77
N THR A 13 -25.46 -16.35 -11.69
CA THR A 13 -24.65 -16.04 -10.52
C THR A 13 -24.68 -14.52 -10.36
N GLU A 14 -25.48 -14.04 -9.41
CA GLU A 14 -25.49 -12.63 -9.05
C GLU A 14 -24.08 -12.24 -8.61
N THR A 15 -23.43 -11.39 -9.41
CA THR A 15 -22.15 -10.78 -9.08
C THR A 15 -22.26 -10.10 -7.71
N PRO A 16 -21.41 -10.45 -6.72
CA PRO A 16 -21.44 -9.81 -5.43
C PRO A 16 -21.24 -8.29 -5.56
N PRO A 17 -21.85 -7.48 -4.69
CA PRO A 17 -21.82 -6.02 -4.81
C PRO A 17 -20.38 -5.49 -4.83
N LEU A 18 -20.13 -4.49 -5.70
CA LEU A 18 -18.81 -3.90 -5.99
C LEU A 18 -18.04 -3.39 -4.76
N ILE A 19 -18.76 -3.00 -3.72
CA ILE A 19 -18.25 -2.43 -2.48
C ILE A 19 -19.26 -2.84 -1.39
N PRO A 20 -18.85 -3.35 -0.23
CA PRO A 20 -19.78 -3.64 0.86
C PRO A 20 -20.57 -2.37 1.21
N ASN A 21 -21.90 -2.41 1.12
CA ASN A 21 -22.73 -1.31 1.61
C ASN A 21 -22.74 -1.35 3.14
N GLY A 22 -21.99 -0.47 3.80
CA GLY A 22 -21.93 -0.35 5.26
C GLY A 22 -20.51 -0.27 5.82
N ASP A 23 -20.36 -0.47 7.13
CA ASP A 23 -19.04 -0.62 7.76
C ASP A 23 -18.37 -1.88 7.20
N VAL A 24 -17.27 -1.69 6.49
CA VAL A 24 -16.46 -2.78 5.94
C VAL A 24 -15.78 -3.50 7.11
N THR A 25 -16.27 -4.67 7.48
CA THR A 25 -15.68 -5.48 8.55
C THR A 25 -14.41 -6.17 8.06
N GLU A 26 -13.49 -6.46 8.98
CA GLU A 26 -12.26 -7.22 8.71
C GLU A 26 -12.55 -8.56 8.02
N GLN A 27 -13.59 -9.27 8.49
CA GLN A 27 -14.04 -10.51 7.86
C GLN A 27 -14.51 -10.29 6.41
N ALA A 28 -15.26 -9.22 6.13
CA ALA A 28 -15.70 -8.91 4.77
C ALA A 28 -14.53 -8.55 3.85
N ILE A 29 -13.48 -7.93 4.41
CA ILE A 29 -12.22 -7.65 3.70
C ILE A 29 -11.55 -8.97 3.35
N GLN A 30 -11.35 -9.85 4.33
CA GLN A 30 -10.72 -11.15 4.12
C GLN A 30 -11.49 -12.00 3.12
N ASP A 31 -12.82 -12.11 3.25
CA ASP A 31 -13.67 -12.89 2.34
C ASP A 31 -13.60 -12.36 0.89
N THR A 32 -13.57 -11.04 0.72
CA THR A 32 -13.47 -10.41 -0.62
C THR A 32 -12.10 -10.66 -1.24
N LEU A 33 -11.05 -10.54 -0.43
CA LEU A 33 -9.68 -10.76 -0.87
C LEU A 33 -9.40 -12.24 -1.18
N ASP A 34 -9.94 -13.16 -0.38
CA ASP A 34 -9.88 -14.61 -0.64
C ASP A 34 -10.62 -14.94 -1.95
N ALA A 35 -11.78 -14.33 -2.20
CA ALA A 35 -12.49 -14.50 -3.47
C ALA A 35 -11.66 -14.03 -4.68
N TRP A 36 -10.82 -13.00 -4.52
CA TRP A 36 -9.92 -12.55 -5.58
C TRP A 36 -8.73 -13.47 -5.79
N ALA A 37 -8.16 -14.05 -4.73
CA ALA A 37 -7.08 -15.02 -4.86
C ALA A 37 -7.48 -16.26 -5.68
N HIS A 38 -8.80 -16.52 -5.78
CA HIS A 38 -9.40 -17.58 -6.60
C HIS A 38 -9.97 -17.07 -7.93
N ALA A 39 -9.75 -15.81 -8.30
CA ALA A 39 -10.25 -15.27 -9.55
C ALA A 39 -9.65 -15.98 -10.78
N GLU A 40 -10.38 -15.96 -11.89
CA GLU A 40 -9.97 -16.63 -13.13
C GLU A 40 -8.83 -15.87 -13.82
N TRP A 41 -7.58 -16.27 -13.55
CA TRP A 41 -6.37 -15.84 -14.30
C TRP A 41 -6.12 -16.69 -15.56
N GLU A 42 -7.14 -17.40 -16.03
CA GLU A 42 -7.04 -18.40 -17.10
C GLU A 42 -6.56 -17.80 -18.43
N HIS A 43 -6.93 -16.56 -18.75
CA HIS A 43 -6.47 -15.91 -19.98
C HIS A 43 -4.97 -15.67 -19.96
N ILE A 44 -4.38 -15.33 -18.81
CA ILE A 44 -2.92 -15.17 -18.66
C ILE A 44 -2.23 -16.53 -18.80
N LEU A 45 -2.78 -17.58 -18.16
CA LEU A 45 -2.26 -18.94 -18.31
C LEU A 45 -2.36 -19.47 -19.75
N ALA A 46 -3.27 -18.92 -20.57
CA ALA A 46 -3.44 -19.26 -21.98
C ALA A 46 -2.48 -18.51 -22.92
N ILE A 47 -1.76 -17.49 -22.44
CA ILE A 47 -0.75 -16.78 -23.24
C ILE A 47 0.43 -17.73 -23.48
N LYS A 48 0.78 -17.92 -24.74
CA LYS A 48 1.95 -18.73 -25.11
C LYS A 48 3.23 -17.98 -24.77
N VAL A 49 3.90 -18.43 -23.73
CA VAL A 49 5.29 -18.09 -23.41
C VAL A 49 6.15 -19.36 -23.51
N ASP A 50 7.48 -19.22 -23.54
CA ASP A 50 8.39 -20.35 -23.82
C ASP A 50 8.39 -21.42 -22.72
N SER A 51 7.86 -21.10 -21.53
CA SER A 51 7.61 -22.06 -20.44
C SER A 51 6.18 -21.99 -19.87
N ALA A 52 5.88 -22.87 -18.92
CA ALA A 52 4.59 -22.84 -18.24
C ALA A 52 4.56 -21.72 -17.19
N THR A 53 3.73 -20.70 -17.42
CA THR A 53 3.41 -19.66 -16.45
C THR A 53 2.84 -20.24 -15.16
N ARG A 54 3.36 -19.80 -14.02
CA ARG A 54 2.77 -20.03 -12.70
C ARG A 54 2.41 -18.71 -12.05
N ILE A 55 1.22 -18.68 -11.45
CA ILE A 55 0.70 -17.53 -10.72
C ILE A 55 0.40 -18.01 -9.31
N GLN A 56 0.93 -17.31 -8.31
CA GLN A 56 0.58 -17.50 -6.92
C GLN A 56 0.08 -16.17 -6.35
N GLN A 57 -1.04 -16.23 -5.63
CA GLN A 57 -1.68 -15.06 -5.03
C GLN A 57 -1.94 -15.30 -3.57
N ASP A 58 -1.59 -14.31 -2.76
CA ASP A 58 -1.77 -14.37 -1.33
C ASP A 58 -2.17 -12.98 -0.81
N VAL A 59 -2.91 -13.00 0.29
CA VAL A 59 -3.43 -11.80 0.93
C VAL A 59 -3.08 -11.87 2.41
N TYR A 60 -2.60 -10.75 2.94
CA TYR A 60 -2.21 -10.60 4.33
C TYR A 60 -2.81 -9.33 4.93
N LEU A 61 -3.32 -9.47 6.15
CA LEU A 61 -3.57 -8.38 7.08
C LEU A 61 -2.40 -8.35 8.06
N ILE A 62 -1.63 -7.27 8.05
CA ILE A 62 -0.49 -7.08 8.93
C ILE A 62 -0.91 -6.10 10.00
N GLU A 63 -1.31 -6.64 11.14
CA GLU A 63 -1.53 -5.87 12.37
C GLU A 63 -0.22 -5.24 12.84
N ASP A 64 -0.32 -4.08 13.51
CA ASP A 64 0.82 -3.33 14.04
C ASP A 64 1.93 -3.10 13.00
N ALA A 65 1.54 -2.72 11.78
CA ALA A 65 2.47 -2.45 10.69
C ALA A 65 3.44 -1.30 11.06
N ASN A 66 4.72 -1.45 10.73
CA ASN A 66 5.73 -0.41 10.95
C ASN A 66 5.68 0.67 9.85
N ILE A 67 4.51 1.28 9.75
CA ILE A 67 4.22 2.44 8.94
C ILE A 67 4.24 3.67 9.84
N PRO A 68 4.67 4.86 9.34
CA PRO A 68 4.61 6.09 10.11
C PRO A 68 3.23 6.24 10.72
N SER A 69 3.20 6.20 12.06
CA SER A 69 1.97 5.99 12.82
C SER A 69 0.97 7.08 12.49
N MET A 70 -0.31 6.69 12.42
CA MET A 70 -1.37 7.70 12.36
C MET A 70 -1.55 8.42 13.69
N THR A 71 -0.92 7.95 14.77
CA THR A 71 -0.75 8.69 16.03
C THR A 71 0.38 8.08 16.86
N VAL A 72 1.07 8.97 17.57
CA VAL A 72 2.03 8.82 18.69
C VAL A 72 3.43 9.29 18.28
N PRO A 73 3.80 10.53 18.63
CA PRO A 73 5.17 10.82 18.96
C PRO A 73 5.52 9.98 20.19
N ALA A 74 6.62 9.23 20.12
CA ALA A 74 7.25 8.70 21.31
C ALA A 74 7.41 9.86 22.31
N ALA A 75 6.93 9.63 23.53
CA ALA A 75 7.10 10.55 24.64
C ALA A 75 8.57 10.54 25.04
N ASP A 76 9.45 11.18 24.26
CA ASP A 76 10.86 11.38 24.56
C ASP A 76 11.43 12.54 23.75
N GLN A 77 10.90 13.74 23.98
CA GLN A 77 11.74 14.93 24.07
C GLN A 77 11.17 15.76 25.23
N GLU A 78 11.78 15.58 26.41
CA GLU A 78 11.72 16.56 27.48
C GLU A 78 12.34 17.86 26.94
N MET A 79 11.53 18.67 26.26
CA MET A 79 11.89 20.05 25.97
C MET A 79 11.88 20.77 27.32
N GLU A 80 13.06 21.21 27.74
CA GLU A 80 13.31 21.84 29.04
C GLU A 80 12.25 22.91 29.32
N ARG A 81 11.64 22.79 30.51
CA ARG A 81 10.60 23.68 31.00
C ARG A 81 11.16 25.09 31.18
N GLU A 82 10.70 26.01 30.34
CA GLU A 82 10.48 27.40 30.76
C GLU A 82 8.98 27.59 31.01
N ASP A 83 8.60 27.59 32.28
CA ASP A 83 7.29 27.96 32.79
C ASP A 83 7.00 29.44 32.42
N SER A 84 6.49 29.67 31.22
CA SER A 84 5.67 30.85 30.92
C SER A 84 4.23 30.38 30.70
N SER A 85 3.44 30.53 31.75
CA SER A 85 2.04 30.12 31.86
C SER A 85 1.09 31.02 31.06
N GLU A 86 1.47 31.38 29.83
CA GLU A 86 0.52 32.01 28.92
C GLU A 86 -0.28 30.90 28.25
N ILE A 87 -1.59 30.89 28.45
CA ILE A 87 -2.53 30.01 27.75
C ILE A 87 -3.19 30.87 26.68
N LYS A 88 -3.02 30.50 25.41
CA LYS A 88 -3.64 31.19 24.28
C LYS A 88 -4.81 30.37 23.73
N GLU A 89 -5.81 31.08 23.23
CA GLU A 89 -6.98 30.50 22.58
C GLU A 89 -6.89 30.72 21.05
N PHE A 90 -7.12 29.66 20.28
CA PHE A 90 -7.12 29.67 18.81
C PHE A 90 -8.45 29.15 18.28
N ALA A 91 -8.91 29.69 17.15
CA ALA A 91 -10.06 29.18 16.41
C ALA A 91 -9.58 28.37 15.19
N VAL A 92 -10.04 27.12 15.07
CA VAL A 92 -9.77 26.27 13.92
C VAL A 92 -11.06 26.00 13.19
N GLU A 93 -11.17 26.52 11.97
CA GLU A 93 -12.33 26.33 11.10
C GLU A 93 -12.11 25.13 10.19
N MET A 94 -13.10 24.24 10.12
CA MET A 94 -13.12 23.13 9.18
C MET A 94 -13.85 23.53 7.90
N LEU A 95 -13.58 22.83 6.79
CA LEU A 95 -14.34 23.04 5.54
C LEU A 95 -15.85 22.79 5.68
N SER A 96 -16.28 22.06 6.70
CA SER A 96 -17.70 21.87 7.04
C SER A 96 -18.36 23.17 7.57
N GLY A 97 -17.59 24.21 7.85
CA GLY A 97 -18.03 25.43 8.53
C GLY A 97 -18.05 25.32 10.05
N GLU A 98 -17.65 24.17 10.62
CA GLU A 98 -17.52 24.00 12.06
C GLU A 98 -16.25 24.70 12.58
N THR A 99 -16.37 25.41 13.70
CA THR A 99 -15.23 26.05 14.36
C THR A 99 -14.93 25.41 15.71
N VAL A 100 -13.71 24.91 15.89
CA VAL A 100 -13.20 24.35 17.14
C VAL A 100 -12.33 25.38 17.84
N LYS A 101 -12.62 25.66 19.11
CA LYS A 101 -11.79 26.55 19.94
C LYS A 101 -10.76 25.74 20.72
N LEU A 102 -9.48 25.94 20.42
CA LEU A 102 -8.37 25.31 21.10
C LEU A 102 -7.84 26.22 22.20
N LYS A 103 -7.59 25.65 23.38
CA LYS A 103 -6.88 26.33 24.47
C LYS A 103 -5.66 25.50 24.78
N MET A 104 -4.49 26.09 24.61
CA MET A 104 -3.20 25.43 24.82
C MET A 104 -2.19 26.40 25.42
N SER A 105 -1.23 25.86 26.15
CA SER A 105 -0.04 26.59 26.59
C SER A 105 1.03 26.57 25.50
N ALA A 106 2.07 27.38 25.65
CA ALA A 106 3.27 27.24 24.83
C ALA A 106 3.82 25.79 24.89
N PRO A 107 4.43 25.26 23.81
CA PRO A 107 4.77 25.95 22.56
C PRO A 107 3.59 26.09 21.59
N TYR A 108 3.46 27.26 20.96
CA TYR A 108 2.45 27.52 19.92
C TYR A 108 2.97 27.17 18.53
N THR A 109 3.48 25.96 18.34
CA THR A 109 3.92 25.49 17.01
C THR A 109 2.76 24.81 16.27
N ALA A 110 2.81 24.78 14.94
CA ALA A 110 1.84 24.04 14.14
C ALA A 110 1.80 22.56 14.50
N ALA A 111 2.95 21.93 14.76
CA ALA A 111 3.02 20.56 15.27
C ALA A 111 2.20 20.36 16.55
N HIS A 112 2.31 21.28 17.52
CA HIS A 112 1.57 21.18 18.77
C HIS A 112 0.05 21.37 18.56
N VAL A 113 -0.35 22.29 17.68
CA VAL A 113 -1.77 22.47 17.30
C VAL A 113 -2.34 21.21 16.65
N LYS A 114 -1.60 20.60 15.71
CA LYS A 114 -2.03 19.36 15.07
C LYS A 114 -2.23 18.23 16.09
N GLN A 115 -1.32 18.10 17.04
CA GLN A 115 -1.44 17.11 18.11
C GLN A 115 -2.69 17.32 19.00
N VAL A 116 -2.99 18.56 19.38
CA VAL A 116 -4.18 18.86 20.18
C VAL A 116 -5.47 18.66 19.37
N LEU A 117 -5.46 19.03 18.09
CA LEU A 117 -6.59 18.77 17.18
C LEU A 117 -6.83 17.28 16.99
N GLU A 118 -5.76 16.49 16.89
CA GLU A 118 -5.86 15.03 16.77
C GLU A 118 -6.56 14.44 17.99
N SER A 119 -6.20 14.90 19.18
CA SER A 119 -6.84 14.47 20.43
C SER A 119 -8.32 14.87 20.52
N ARG A 120 -8.73 15.94 19.82
CA ARG A 120 -10.10 16.45 19.85
C ARG A 120 -11.00 15.96 18.73
N LEU A 121 -10.44 15.77 17.54
CA LEU A 121 -11.15 15.45 16.30
C LEU A 121 -10.91 14.01 15.83
N GLY A 122 -9.92 13.33 16.40
CA GLY A 122 -9.50 12.01 15.93
C GLY A 122 -8.88 12.04 14.53
N VAL A 123 -8.50 13.21 14.03
CA VAL A 123 -7.81 13.36 12.73
C VAL A 123 -6.31 13.35 13.00
N PRO A 124 -5.56 12.38 12.47
CA PRO A 124 -4.11 12.30 12.62
C PRO A 124 -3.34 13.54 12.22
N SER A 125 -2.35 13.94 13.02
CA SER A 125 -1.56 15.17 12.80
C SER A 125 -0.99 15.30 11.38
N TYR A 126 -0.47 14.21 10.80
CA TYR A 126 0.10 14.21 9.45
C TYR A 126 -0.96 14.34 8.33
N LEU A 127 -2.23 14.06 8.63
CA LEU A 127 -3.38 14.33 7.76
C LEU A 127 -3.94 15.74 7.96
N GLN A 128 -3.38 16.54 8.86
CA GLN A 128 -3.86 17.89 9.11
C GLN A 128 -3.02 18.91 8.35
N ARG A 129 -3.67 19.65 7.44
CA ARG A 129 -3.13 20.89 6.87
C ARG A 129 -3.70 22.05 7.65
N LEU A 130 -2.84 22.78 8.34
CA LEU A 130 -3.23 24.05 8.94
C LEU A 130 -2.92 25.17 7.96
N ILE A 131 -3.93 25.95 7.62
CA ILE A 131 -3.82 27.09 6.72
C ILE A 131 -4.13 28.36 7.50
N ALA A 132 -3.19 29.29 7.50
CA ALA A 132 -3.36 30.64 8.04
C ALA A 132 -3.45 31.63 6.87
N GLY A 133 -4.65 32.16 6.60
CA GLY A 133 -4.88 33.03 5.45
C GLY A 133 -4.58 32.28 4.13
N PRO A 134 -3.63 32.75 3.29
CA PRO A 134 -3.26 32.06 2.05
C PRO A 134 -2.13 31.02 2.22
N GLN A 135 -1.56 30.86 3.42
CA GLN A 135 -0.34 30.08 3.64
C GLN A 135 -0.61 28.82 4.45
N GLU A 136 -0.09 27.69 3.97
CA GLU A 136 0.00 26.45 4.74
C GLU A 136 1.15 26.52 5.75
N LEU A 137 0.90 26.04 6.96
CA LEU A 137 1.86 26.06 8.06
C LEU A 137 2.61 24.73 8.13
N GLU A 138 3.94 24.82 8.04
CA GLU A 138 4.86 23.72 8.33
C GLU A 138 4.95 23.47 9.84
N ASP A 139 5.35 22.27 10.23
CA ASP A 139 5.30 21.80 11.63
C ASP A 139 6.11 22.65 12.62
N ASP A 140 7.20 23.25 12.15
CA ASP A 140 8.08 24.15 12.90
C ASP A 140 7.58 25.61 12.95
N ALA A 141 6.55 25.95 12.18
CA ALA A 141 6.01 27.30 12.13
C ALA A 141 5.31 27.67 13.46
N MET A 142 5.70 28.82 14.01
CA MET A 142 5.02 29.41 15.15
C MET A 142 3.66 30.01 14.73
N ILE A 143 2.62 29.68 15.48
CA ILE A 143 1.26 30.20 15.28
C ILE A 143 1.20 31.64 15.78
N THR A 144 1.23 32.59 14.85
CA THR A 144 1.09 34.02 15.13
C THR A 144 -0.36 34.51 14.97
N VAL A 145 -1.20 33.75 14.28
CA VAL A 145 -2.61 34.08 14.01
C VAL A 145 -3.55 33.50 15.07
N ASP A 146 -4.71 34.12 15.24
CA ASP A 146 -5.74 33.65 16.19
C ASP A 146 -6.76 32.71 15.52
N SER A 147 -6.79 32.66 14.19
CA SER A 147 -7.68 31.80 13.40
C SER A 147 -6.93 31.08 12.28
N MET A 148 -7.23 29.80 12.08
CA MET A 148 -6.67 28.97 11.00
C MET A 148 -7.73 28.02 10.46
N THR A 149 -7.52 27.52 9.25
CA THR A 149 -8.39 26.52 8.62
C THR A 149 -7.71 25.16 8.65
N LEU A 150 -8.44 24.13 9.07
CA LEU A 150 -8.00 22.74 8.99
C LEU A 150 -8.53 22.12 7.70
N LEU A 151 -7.61 21.71 6.82
CA LEU A 151 -7.93 20.82 5.71
C LEU A 151 -7.37 19.42 5.98
N ARG A 152 -8.07 18.40 5.47
CA ARG A 152 -7.57 17.03 5.50
C ARG A 152 -6.63 16.80 4.32
N ARG A 153 -5.38 16.45 4.58
CA ARG A 153 -4.42 15.89 3.62
C ARG A 153 -4.90 14.49 3.26
N GLU A 154 -4.71 14.09 2.01
CA GLU A 154 -4.66 12.66 1.70
C GLU A 154 -3.36 12.10 2.30
N PRO A 155 -3.41 10.92 2.96
CA PRO A 155 -2.20 10.27 3.43
C PRO A 155 -1.23 10.09 2.25
N PRO A 156 0.09 10.26 2.46
CA PRO A 156 1.06 9.94 1.41
C PRO A 156 1.02 8.43 1.11
N LEU A 157 1.48 8.05 -0.08
CA LEU A 157 1.70 6.64 -0.43
C LEU A 157 2.60 5.97 0.61
N ILE A 158 2.35 4.69 0.87
CA ILE A 158 3.25 3.88 1.70
C ILE A 158 4.61 3.84 0.99
N SER A 159 5.67 4.27 1.68
CA SER A 159 7.00 4.26 1.09
C SER A 159 7.51 2.83 0.97
N THR A 160 8.40 2.59 0.01
CA THR A 160 9.08 1.30 -0.15
C THR A 160 9.79 0.86 1.12
N GLU A 161 10.44 1.80 1.81
CA GLU A 161 11.19 1.49 3.03
C GLU A 161 10.25 1.10 4.19
N ASP A 162 9.14 1.82 4.36
CA ASP A 162 8.14 1.50 5.39
C ASP A 162 7.52 0.13 5.14
N PHE A 163 7.20 -0.17 3.87
CA PHE A 163 6.72 -1.49 3.46
C PHE A 163 7.74 -2.57 3.82
N LEU A 164 8.99 -2.47 3.33
CA LEU A 164 10.02 -3.46 3.59
C LEU A 164 10.29 -3.65 5.09
N ARG A 165 10.26 -2.55 5.86
CA ARG A 165 10.49 -2.57 7.31
C ARG A 165 9.38 -3.31 8.04
N THR A 166 8.13 -2.97 7.71
CA THR A 166 6.93 -3.69 8.19
C THR A 166 7.08 -5.19 7.94
N MET A 167 7.56 -5.58 6.77
CA MET A 167 7.69 -6.97 6.37
C MET A 167 8.76 -7.75 7.13
N VAL A 168 9.77 -7.07 7.68
CA VAL A 168 10.83 -7.71 8.47
C VAL A 168 10.53 -7.69 9.97
N GLU A 169 9.86 -6.64 10.45
CA GLU A 169 9.79 -6.32 11.88
C GLU A 169 8.42 -6.57 12.54
N SER A 170 7.33 -6.75 11.78
CA SER A 170 5.99 -6.85 12.37
C SER A 170 5.80 -8.10 13.25
N PRO A 171 5.32 -7.93 14.49
CA PRO A 171 5.04 -9.05 15.39
C PRO A 171 3.84 -9.86 14.88
N GLY A 172 3.95 -11.18 14.88
CA GLY A 172 2.88 -12.09 14.41
C GLY A 172 3.06 -12.56 12.97
N TRP A 173 3.85 -11.84 12.17
CA TRP A 173 4.33 -12.40 10.90
C TRP A 173 5.50 -13.34 11.17
N GLN A 174 5.39 -14.61 10.78
CA GLN A 174 6.57 -15.47 10.79
C GLN A 174 7.52 -14.93 9.72
N PRO A 175 8.79 -14.60 10.06
CA PRO A 175 9.77 -14.21 9.07
C PRO A 175 9.96 -15.33 8.05
N GLY A 176 9.25 -15.22 6.93
CA GLY A 176 9.22 -16.27 5.93
C GLY A 176 7.84 -16.76 5.49
N ASP A 177 6.77 -15.97 5.61
CA ASP A 177 5.57 -16.29 4.83
C ASP A 177 5.69 -15.70 3.42
N VAL A 178 5.60 -14.38 3.28
CA VAL A 178 5.70 -13.73 1.97
C VAL A 178 7.14 -13.65 1.47
N PHE A 179 8.12 -13.33 2.33
CA PHE A 179 9.52 -13.23 1.89
C PHE A 179 10.18 -14.58 1.67
N LEU A 180 9.78 -15.65 2.36
CA LEU A 180 10.28 -17.00 2.02
C LEU A 180 9.66 -17.49 0.72
N ARG A 181 8.41 -17.10 0.42
CA ARG A 181 7.79 -17.38 -0.87
C ARG A 181 8.51 -16.61 -1.95
N TRP A 182 8.63 -15.29 -1.83
CA TRP A 182 9.40 -14.44 -2.75
C TRP A 182 10.84 -14.94 -2.90
N HIS A 183 11.57 -15.19 -1.82
CA HIS A 183 12.90 -15.82 -1.90
C HIS A 183 12.83 -17.26 -2.45
N GLY A 184 11.74 -17.98 -2.24
CA GLY A 184 11.52 -19.29 -2.84
C GLY A 184 11.33 -19.22 -4.35
N PHE A 185 10.96 -18.04 -4.89
CA PHE A 185 11.13 -17.74 -6.31
C PHE A 185 12.64 -17.65 -6.61
N ASP A 186 13.44 -16.88 -5.84
CA ASP A 186 14.91 -16.84 -5.93
C ASP A 186 15.57 -18.21 -5.62
N THR A 187 15.58 -19.09 -6.62
CA THR A 187 16.02 -20.49 -6.47
C THR A 187 17.52 -20.64 -6.22
N TYR A 188 18.29 -19.56 -6.34
CA TYR A 188 19.75 -19.59 -6.35
C TYR A 188 20.36 -19.38 -4.97
N ARG A 189 19.53 -19.08 -3.96
CA ARG A 189 20.03 -18.60 -2.68
C ARG A 189 19.50 -19.35 -1.49
N LYS A 190 20.12 -19.08 -0.34
CA LYS A 190 19.68 -19.59 0.94
C LYS A 190 19.02 -18.47 1.72
N TRP A 191 17.83 -18.76 2.24
CA TRP A 191 17.08 -17.85 3.07
C TRP A 191 17.93 -17.38 4.27
N PRO A 192 18.06 -16.07 4.52
CA PRO A 192 18.87 -15.57 5.62
C PRO A 192 18.33 -16.02 6.99
N ALA A 193 19.24 -16.46 7.85
CA ALA A 193 18.90 -17.02 9.15
C ALA A 193 18.65 -15.93 10.23
N SER A 194 19.37 -14.81 10.17
CA SER A 194 19.25 -13.73 11.15
C SER A 194 18.31 -12.61 10.66
N THR A 195 17.65 -11.92 11.58
CA THR A 195 16.80 -10.76 11.25
C THR A 195 17.60 -9.63 10.58
N GLU A 196 18.85 -9.40 11.01
CA GLU A 196 19.73 -8.39 10.41
C GLU A 196 20.05 -8.72 8.95
N ASP A 197 20.33 -9.98 8.64
CA ASP A 197 20.64 -10.40 7.27
C ASP A 197 19.38 -10.39 6.37
N ARG A 198 18.21 -10.67 6.94
CA ARG A 198 16.92 -10.50 6.23
C ARG A 198 16.67 -9.05 5.89
N TRP A 199 16.96 -8.14 6.82
CA TRP A 199 16.85 -6.70 6.57
C TRP A 199 17.81 -6.25 5.46
N LYS A 200 19.07 -6.70 5.49
CA LYS A 200 20.04 -6.43 4.42
C LYS A 200 19.56 -6.95 3.07
N TRP A 201 19.00 -8.15 3.02
CA TRP A 201 18.43 -8.73 1.81
C TRP A 201 17.23 -7.89 1.31
N ALA A 202 16.28 -7.56 2.17
CA ALA A 202 15.11 -6.76 1.84
C ALA A 202 15.48 -5.36 1.29
N LEU A 203 16.46 -4.70 1.92
CA LEU A 203 16.99 -3.41 1.46
C LEU A 203 17.65 -3.46 0.07
N GLY A 204 18.03 -4.64 -0.42
CA GLY A 204 18.45 -4.84 -1.81
C GLY A 204 17.36 -4.41 -2.81
N HIS A 205 16.09 -4.49 -2.41
CA HIS A 205 14.92 -4.15 -3.22
C HIS A 205 14.36 -2.74 -2.92
N ARG A 206 15.12 -1.88 -2.24
CA ARG A 206 14.68 -0.50 -1.91
C ARG A 206 14.36 0.38 -3.13
N ASN A 207 14.81 -0.03 -4.32
CA ASN A 207 14.55 0.65 -5.60
C ASN A 207 13.33 0.08 -6.32
N MET A 208 12.50 -0.77 -5.68
CA MET A 208 11.24 -1.24 -6.28
C MET A 208 10.39 -0.06 -6.76
N ARG A 209 9.76 -0.23 -7.92
CA ARG A 209 8.91 0.80 -8.51
C ARG A 209 7.67 0.95 -7.62
N ASN A 210 7.44 2.17 -7.14
CA ASN A 210 6.28 2.53 -6.33
C ASN A 210 5.44 3.54 -7.08
N VAL A 211 4.21 3.16 -7.45
CA VAL A 211 3.28 4.02 -8.18
C VAL A 211 1.89 3.97 -7.53
N PRO A 212 1.03 4.99 -7.76
CA PRO A 212 -0.36 4.93 -7.34
C PRO A 212 -1.06 3.68 -7.87
N LEU A 213 -1.92 3.06 -7.06
CA LEU A 213 -2.70 1.91 -7.52
C LEU A 213 -3.83 2.37 -8.46
N THR A 214 -3.64 2.15 -9.76
CA THR A 214 -4.64 2.36 -10.82
C THR A 214 -4.74 1.11 -11.69
N THR A 215 -5.89 0.91 -12.35
CA THR A 215 -6.08 -0.21 -13.29
C THR A 215 -5.05 -0.17 -14.41
N GLU A 216 -4.80 1.02 -14.95
CA GLU A 216 -3.79 1.26 -15.99
C GLU A 216 -2.40 0.79 -15.53
N ASN A 217 -1.93 1.22 -14.35
CA ASN A 217 -0.63 0.82 -13.82
C ASN A 217 -0.53 -0.70 -13.60
N VAL A 218 -1.60 -1.36 -13.14
CA VAL A 218 -1.59 -2.82 -12.95
C VAL A 218 -1.49 -3.54 -14.30
N LEU A 219 -2.27 -3.12 -15.30
CA LEU A 219 -2.25 -3.71 -16.64
C LEU A 219 -0.90 -3.44 -17.33
N GLU A 220 -0.35 -2.24 -17.25
CA GLU A 220 0.98 -1.92 -17.77
C GLU A 220 2.06 -2.83 -17.17
N CYS A 221 2.00 -3.11 -15.87
CA CYS A 221 2.97 -4.00 -15.23
C CYS A 221 2.84 -5.44 -15.74
N LEU A 222 1.62 -5.91 -15.99
CA LEU A 222 1.37 -7.22 -16.58
C LEU A 222 1.80 -7.28 -18.05
N ASP A 223 1.58 -6.22 -18.81
CA ASP A 223 1.98 -6.13 -20.22
C ASP A 223 3.51 -6.19 -20.38
N VAL A 224 4.25 -5.49 -19.50
CA VAL A 224 5.72 -5.55 -19.41
C VAL A 224 6.17 -6.98 -19.09
N TRP A 225 5.58 -7.60 -18.07
CA TRP A 225 5.92 -8.97 -17.70
C TRP A 225 5.68 -9.98 -18.83
N LEU A 226 4.54 -9.87 -19.53
CA LEU A 226 4.16 -10.78 -20.60
C LEU A 226 4.90 -10.52 -21.93
N GLY A 227 5.71 -9.45 -22.02
CA GLY A 227 6.35 -9.04 -23.27
C GLY A 227 5.33 -8.69 -24.36
N ILE A 228 4.20 -8.10 -23.98
CA ILE A 228 3.09 -7.73 -24.87
C ILE A 228 2.79 -6.23 -24.87
N GLU A 229 3.73 -5.40 -24.42
CA GLU A 229 3.64 -3.94 -24.34
C GLU A 229 3.09 -3.29 -25.63
N ASP A 230 3.46 -3.84 -26.79
CA ASP A 230 3.02 -3.34 -28.10
C ASP A 230 1.64 -3.87 -28.57
N LYS A 231 0.99 -4.75 -27.81
CA LYS A 231 -0.27 -5.41 -28.16
C LYS A 231 -1.43 -4.87 -27.32
N GLN A 232 -1.87 -3.66 -27.66
CA GLN A 232 -3.08 -3.08 -27.05
C GLN A 232 -4.29 -4.02 -27.14
N GLY A 233 -5.00 -4.21 -26.03
CA GLY A 233 -6.22 -5.02 -25.96
C GLY A 233 -5.99 -6.53 -25.84
N THR A 234 -4.80 -6.97 -25.41
CA THR A 234 -4.50 -8.40 -25.21
C THR A 234 -5.25 -9.00 -24.02
N HIS A 235 -5.59 -8.19 -23.04
CA HIS A 235 -6.41 -8.60 -21.91
C HIS A 235 -7.91 -8.56 -22.26
N PRO A 236 -8.69 -9.60 -21.96
CA PRO A 236 -10.16 -9.57 -22.11
C PRO A 236 -10.80 -8.47 -21.27
N ASP A 237 -11.89 -7.87 -21.77
CA ASP A 237 -12.67 -6.86 -21.03
C ASP A 237 -13.11 -7.37 -19.65
N SER A 238 -13.42 -8.65 -19.53
CA SER A 238 -13.78 -9.30 -18.27
C SER A 238 -12.64 -9.26 -17.25
N PHE A 239 -11.39 -9.40 -17.69
CA PHE A 239 -10.22 -9.28 -16.84
C PHE A 239 -9.95 -7.83 -16.45
N GLY A 240 -10.06 -6.88 -17.39
CA GLY A 240 -9.97 -5.45 -17.07
C GLY A 240 -10.99 -5.03 -16.01
N ALA A 241 -12.25 -5.47 -16.17
CA ALA A 241 -13.31 -5.26 -15.18
C ALA A 241 -13.04 -5.94 -13.82
N HIS A 242 -12.28 -7.04 -13.80
CA HIS A 242 -11.84 -7.68 -12.57
C HIS A 242 -10.77 -6.83 -11.86
N VAL A 243 -9.76 -6.36 -12.60
CA VAL A 243 -8.72 -5.46 -12.08
C VAL A 243 -9.34 -4.14 -11.57
N ASP A 244 -10.32 -3.59 -12.27
CA ASP A 244 -11.06 -2.39 -11.83
C ASP A 244 -11.74 -2.61 -10.47
N LYS A 245 -12.38 -3.76 -10.26
CA LYS A 245 -13.01 -4.10 -8.97
C LYS A 245 -11.96 -4.19 -7.86
N MET A 246 -10.82 -4.80 -8.17
CA MET A 246 -9.70 -4.93 -7.24
C MET A 246 -9.19 -3.55 -6.79
N VAL A 247 -8.91 -2.68 -7.76
CA VAL A 247 -8.44 -1.31 -7.52
C VAL A 247 -9.49 -0.49 -6.77
N ALA A 248 -10.76 -0.56 -7.17
CA ALA A 248 -11.84 0.18 -6.53
C ALA A 248 -12.03 -0.21 -5.06
N PHE A 249 -11.96 -1.50 -4.75
CA PHE A 249 -12.02 -1.97 -3.37
C PHE A 249 -10.81 -1.48 -2.56
N MET A 250 -9.58 -1.56 -3.08
CA MET A 250 -8.42 -1.05 -2.37
C MET A 250 -8.53 0.47 -2.11
N GLN A 251 -9.02 1.24 -3.08
CA GLN A 251 -9.27 2.68 -2.91
C GLN A 251 -10.37 2.98 -1.88
N HIS A 252 -11.38 2.12 -1.81
CA HIS A 252 -12.47 2.23 -0.84
C HIS A 252 -12.00 1.89 0.58
N CYS A 253 -11.35 0.75 0.76
CA CYS A 253 -10.99 0.19 2.06
C CYS A 253 -9.70 0.80 2.63
N CYS A 254 -8.79 1.28 1.79
CA CYS A 254 -7.46 1.72 2.20
C CYS A 254 -7.21 3.21 1.98
N TYR A 255 -6.47 3.79 2.90
CA TYR A 255 -5.69 5.00 2.70
C TYR A 255 -4.49 4.68 1.81
N SER A 256 -4.29 5.53 0.79
CA SER A 256 -3.08 5.58 -0.04
C SER A 256 -2.67 4.24 -0.63
N PRO A 257 -3.58 3.58 -1.38
CA PRO A 257 -3.25 2.32 -2.01
C PRO A 257 -2.12 2.52 -3.03
N SER A 258 -1.08 1.72 -2.91
CA SER A 258 0.10 1.74 -3.77
C SER A 258 0.26 0.41 -4.50
N LEU A 259 0.85 0.49 -5.69
CA LEU A 259 1.39 -0.65 -6.41
C LEU A 259 2.92 -0.60 -6.27
N LEU A 260 3.47 -1.62 -5.62
CA LEU A 260 4.92 -1.83 -5.50
C LEU A 260 5.31 -2.96 -6.45
N VAL A 261 6.27 -2.72 -7.33
CA VAL A 261 6.72 -3.70 -8.31
C VAL A 261 8.20 -3.91 -8.19
N VAL A 262 8.57 -5.17 -7.99
CA VAL A 262 9.94 -5.63 -8.01
C VAL A 262 10.24 -5.98 -9.46
N TYR A 263 11.04 -5.13 -10.09
CA TYR A 263 11.72 -5.47 -11.33
C TYR A 263 13.13 -5.92 -10.95
N GLU A 264 13.56 -7.05 -11.48
CA GLU A 264 14.98 -7.29 -11.62
C GLU A 264 15.47 -6.36 -12.73
N GLU A 265 16.01 -5.20 -12.36
CA GLU A 265 16.57 -4.27 -13.31
C GLU A 265 17.92 -4.83 -13.80
N LEU A 266 17.86 -5.54 -14.93
CA LEU A 266 19.00 -6.04 -15.69
C LEU A 266 20.04 -4.91 -15.78
N ALA A 267 21.23 -5.18 -15.26
CA ALA A 267 22.30 -4.25 -14.97
C ALA A 267 22.74 -3.36 -16.16
N GLN A 268 22.00 -2.29 -16.47
CA GLN A 268 22.36 -1.36 -17.55
C GLN A 268 22.55 0.11 -17.13
N GLN A 269 22.49 0.46 -15.84
CA GLN A 269 22.75 1.84 -15.41
C GLN A 269 23.93 2.06 -14.45
N VAL A 270 24.82 1.08 -14.25
CA VAL A 270 26.09 1.34 -13.54
C VAL A 270 27.28 1.16 -14.47
N GLY A 271 27.46 2.14 -15.36
CA GLY A 271 28.76 2.44 -15.95
C GLY A 271 29.71 3.04 -14.90
N SER A 272 29.97 2.33 -13.80
CA SER A 272 31.01 2.71 -12.83
C SER A 272 31.35 1.58 -11.86
N LEU A 273 32.51 0.96 -12.08
CA LEU A 273 33.38 0.37 -11.04
C LEU A 273 32.66 -0.42 -9.93
N VAL A 274 32.01 -1.53 -10.28
CA VAL A 274 31.69 -2.57 -9.28
C VAL A 274 32.61 -3.76 -9.52
N SER A 275 33.29 -4.17 -8.45
CA SER A 275 34.24 -5.27 -8.37
C SER A 275 33.67 -6.60 -8.87
N GLU A 276 34.54 -7.43 -9.47
CA GLU A 276 34.31 -8.77 -10.06
C GLU A 276 33.72 -9.86 -9.12
N GLN A 277 33.06 -9.54 -8.01
CA GLN A 277 32.59 -10.55 -7.03
C GLN A 277 31.17 -10.37 -6.48
N SER A 278 30.33 -9.53 -7.08
CA SER A 278 28.91 -9.53 -6.75
C SER A 278 28.07 -9.24 -7.98
N GLU A 279 27.64 -10.29 -8.65
CA GLU A 279 26.53 -10.22 -9.60
C GLU A 279 25.27 -9.86 -8.81
N PRO A 280 24.64 -8.70 -9.09
CA PRO A 280 23.50 -8.24 -8.32
C PRO A 280 22.26 -8.93 -8.88
N TYR A 281 22.05 -10.17 -8.41
CA TYR A 281 20.74 -10.83 -8.32
C TYR A 281 20.11 -11.23 -9.67
N GLY A 282 20.14 -12.55 -9.94
CA GLY A 282 19.38 -13.25 -11.00
C GLY A 282 20.23 -13.78 -12.17
N HIS A 283 19.76 -14.87 -12.78
CA HIS A 283 20.31 -15.43 -14.01
C HIS A 283 19.48 -14.88 -15.19
N ASP A 284 20.12 -14.52 -16.31
CA ASP A 284 19.52 -13.87 -17.50
C ASP A 284 18.27 -14.56 -18.11
N ASP A 285 17.92 -15.78 -17.66
CA ASP A 285 16.85 -16.62 -18.21
C ASP A 285 15.59 -16.69 -17.30
N ASP A 286 15.67 -16.20 -16.05
CA ASP A 286 14.59 -16.29 -15.06
C ASP A 286 14.01 -14.91 -14.75
N TYR A 287 12.90 -14.57 -15.38
CA TYR A 287 12.16 -13.36 -15.04
C TYR A 287 11.22 -13.62 -13.86
N GLU A 288 11.66 -13.26 -12.66
CA GLU A 288 10.84 -13.28 -11.46
C GLU A 288 10.14 -11.92 -11.29
N PHE A 289 8.83 -11.91 -11.51
CA PHE A 289 8.03 -10.70 -11.31
C PHE A 289 7.18 -10.85 -10.05
N VAL A 290 7.36 -9.90 -9.13
CA VAL A 290 6.54 -9.79 -7.94
C VAL A 290 5.99 -8.38 -7.88
N PHE A 291 4.67 -8.26 -7.74
CA PHE A 291 4.06 -6.99 -7.40
C PHE A 291 3.12 -7.13 -6.20
N PHE A 292 3.04 -6.04 -5.45
CA PHE A 292 2.26 -5.92 -4.25
C PHE A 292 1.24 -4.80 -4.41
N LEU A 293 -0.01 -5.11 -4.11
CA LEU A 293 -1.04 -4.12 -3.87
C LEU A 293 -1.07 -3.89 -2.37
N VAL A 294 -0.66 -2.70 -1.95
CA VAL A 294 -0.52 -2.36 -0.53
C VAL A 294 -1.41 -1.20 -0.19
N GLY A 295 -1.99 -1.22 1.00
CA GLY A 295 -2.79 -0.10 1.47
C GLY A 295 -2.93 -0.14 2.99
N ARG A 296 -3.05 1.05 3.59
CA ARG A 296 -3.31 1.17 5.02
C ARG A 296 -4.80 1.14 5.26
N LEU A 297 -5.31 0.26 6.12
CA LEU A 297 -6.74 0.11 6.27
C LEU A 297 -7.39 1.39 6.86
N ARG A 298 -8.56 1.78 6.35
CA ARG A 298 -9.25 3.00 6.81
C ARG A 298 -9.91 2.83 8.17
N SER A 299 -10.46 1.65 8.44
CA SER A 299 -11.07 1.29 9.72
C SER A 299 -10.01 1.10 10.81
N GLU A 300 -8.84 0.58 10.44
CA GLU A 300 -7.72 0.31 11.34
C GLU A 300 -6.40 0.87 10.79
N PRO A 301 -6.10 2.14 11.09
CA PRO A 301 -4.90 2.84 10.65
C PRO A 301 -3.53 2.16 10.85
N GLN A 302 -3.43 1.23 11.79
CA GLN A 302 -2.18 0.50 12.09
C GLN A 302 -2.10 -0.84 11.35
N THR A 303 -3.15 -1.22 10.64
CA THR A 303 -3.23 -2.47 9.88
C THR A 303 -2.91 -2.18 8.42
N MET A 304 -1.95 -2.92 7.86
CA MET A 304 -1.61 -2.88 6.43
C MET A 304 -2.23 -4.07 5.72
N VAL A 305 -2.97 -3.81 4.64
CA VAL A 305 -3.45 -4.82 3.69
C VAL A 305 -2.37 -5.00 2.62
N VAL A 306 -1.94 -6.24 2.42
CA VAL A 306 -0.96 -6.60 1.38
C VAL A 306 -1.51 -7.76 0.57
N GLN A 307 -1.72 -7.54 -0.72
CA GLN A 307 -1.92 -8.62 -1.69
C GLN A 307 -0.63 -8.79 -2.50
N SER A 308 -0.05 -9.98 -2.45
CA SER A 308 1.13 -10.33 -3.24
C SER A 308 0.72 -11.19 -4.42
N ILE A 309 1.21 -10.83 -5.61
CA ILE A 309 1.04 -11.63 -6.83
C ILE A 309 2.44 -11.98 -7.34
N LEU A 310 2.75 -13.27 -7.31
CA LEU A 310 4.03 -13.81 -7.75
C LEU A 310 3.82 -14.51 -9.09
N LEU A 311 4.58 -14.06 -10.09
CA LEU A 311 4.50 -14.54 -11.46
C LEU A 311 5.85 -15.14 -11.85
N ASN A 312 5.82 -16.40 -12.28
CA ASN A 312 7.01 -17.09 -12.76
C ASN A 312 6.77 -17.59 -14.18
N CYS A 313 7.65 -17.16 -15.07
CA CYS A 313 7.86 -17.76 -16.38
C CYS A 313 9.37 -17.86 -16.61
N TRP A 314 9.80 -19.04 -17.02
CA TRP A 314 11.10 -19.23 -17.67
C TRP A 314 10.95 -18.75 -19.11
N ILE A 315 11.80 -17.85 -19.58
CA ILE A 315 11.79 -17.44 -20.99
C ILE A 315 12.94 -18.16 -21.70
#